data_AF-A0A4Q4VUB7-F1
#
_entry.id   AF-A0A4Q4VUB7-F1
#
_cell.length_a   1.000
_cell.length_b   1.000
_cell.length_c   1.000
_cell.angle_alpha   90.00
_cell.angle_beta   90.00
_cell.angle_gamma   90.00
#
_symmetry.space_group_name_H-M   'P 1'
#
loop_
_entity.id
_entity.type
_entity.pdbx_description
1 polymer ?
#
loop_
_entity_poly.entity_id
_entity_poly.type
_entity_poly.pdbx_seq_one_letter_code
_entity_poly.pdbx_strand_id
1 'polypeptide(L)'
;MVYAQAPPAPYLRTPSPRQLEWHGLEYYAFVHFGPNTFTGEEWGYSQSTPDAFGPTALDTDQWARTLADVGMAGMILTAKHHDGMALWDTNTTTYKIGSGSWARDRAARGLDTDVVRMAAASARAYGLRFGVYLSPWDMHRDAAVPKPHLAGTPYDEPQVFGDDSPGDYNDLYARQLAELATMRLDDSSKAELFEVWLDGASGSDTVQTFDWAAFRDIIRQYQPRAVMWGHQGVDARWVGNEDGVTAATNWHTISRTQEDARYTGDELQTGVRGGAYWTPAEADARLRDGWFYHADERPKTADALMDMYLRSVGRSVNLLLDVPPDTTGQISGDDADVLMQFKGRRDAFLNRGLLGSGLATNASGVRGGNLTLYGPAHVLDGNSDTYWALDDGDTTGWLEVDLGGLHTVDAFVTQEHIALGQRIGGYAIDAVVDGAFRTLVAGTSLGYKRIDNLSRPVETSRIRLRVTQADATPVINSFEALGARKTWST
;
A
#
# COMPACT_ATOMS: atom_id res chain seq x y z
N MET A 1 1.97 -29.66 -36.50
CA MET A 1 3.01 -29.59 -35.46
C MET A 1 2.74 -28.32 -34.68
N VAL A 2 2.23 -28.44 -33.45
CA VAL A 2 2.16 -27.27 -32.55
C VAL A 2 3.59 -27.12 -32.01
N TYR A 3 4.38 -26.23 -32.62
CA TYR A 3 5.59 -25.77 -31.94
C TYR A 3 5.13 -25.24 -30.59
N ALA A 4 5.75 -25.68 -29.49
CA ALA A 4 5.44 -25.17 -28.16
C ALA A 4 5.55 -23.65 -28.20
N GLN A 5 4.41 -22.96 -28.30
CA GLN A 5 4.40 -21.53 -28.50
C GLN A 5 4.77 -20.89 -27.17
N ALA A 6 5.85 -20.11 -27.19
CA ALA A 6 6.33 -19.45 -25.99
C ALA A 6 5.29 -18.44 -25.48
N PRO A 7 5.23 -18.21 -24.16
CA PRO A 7 4.44 -17.12 -23.58
C PRO A 7 4.84 -15.77 -24.18
N PRO A 8 3.94 -14.76 -24.16
CA PRO A 8 4.32 -13.40 -24.54
C PRO A 8 5.58 -12.97 -23.80
N ALA A 9 6.53 -12.37 -24.52
CA ALA A 9 7.73 -11.83 -23.88
C ALA A 9 7.36 -10.70 -22.90
N PRO A 10 8.09 -10.52 -21.79
CA PRO A 10 7.97 -9.35 -20.93
C PRO A 10 8.04 -8.04 -21.72
N TYR A 11 7.19 -7.07 -21.39
CA TYR A 11 7.17 -5.76 -22.03
C TYR A 11 7.87 -4.71 -21.16
N LEU A 12 8.92 -4.08 -21.71
CA LEU A 12 9.74 -3.03 -21.08
C LEU A 12 10.22 -3.33 -19.66
N ARG A 13 9.47 -2.92 -18.64
CA ARG A 13 9.78 -3.10 -17.23
C ARG A 13 8.67 -3.90 -16.59
N THR A 14 9.06 -4.87 -15.78
CA THR A 14 8.16 -5.76 -15.05
C THR A 14 8.38 -5.57 -13.56
N PRO A 15 7.36 -5.86 -12.73
CA PRO A 15 7.56 -5.94 -11.30
C PRO A 15 8.63 -6.98 -10.97
N SER A 16 9.48 -6.66 -10.01
CA SER A 16 10.23 -7.71 -9.30
C SER A 16 9.26 -8.62 -8.54
N PRO A 17 9.67 -9.85 -8.15
CA PRO A 17 8.76 -10.74 -7.42
C PRO A 17 8.20 -10.17 -6.12
N ARG A 18 8.93 -9.26 -5.44
CA ARG A 18 8.43 -8.57 -4.23
C ARG A 18 7.41 -7.47 -4.56
N GLN A 19 7.59 -6.75 -5.66
CA GLN A 19 6.60 -5.77 -6.12
C GLN A 19 5.32 -6.46 -6.62
N LEU A 20 5.45 -7.64 -7.24
CA LEU A 20 4.29 -8.41 -7.68
C LEU A 20 3.46 -8.91 -6.49
N GLU A 21 4.12 -9.44 -5.44
CA GLU A 21 3.45 -9.78 -4.18
C GLU A 21 2.84 -8.55 -3.50
N TRP A 22 3.55 -7.42 -3.52
CA TRP A 22 3.08 -6.16 -2.94
C TRP A 22 1.82 -5.64 -3.61
N HIS A 23 1.71 -5.70 -4.95
CA HIS A 23 0.48 -5.37 -5.67
C HIS A 23 -0.72 -6.20 -5.18
N GLY A 24 -0.49 -7.46 -4.81
CA GLY A 24 -1.52 -8.35 -4.29
C GLY A 24 -2.00 -8.04 -2.87
N LEU A 25 -1.35 -7.12 -2.15
CA LEU A 25 -1.77 -6.73 -0.81
C LEU A 25 -3.01 -5.83 -0.86
N GLU A 26 -3.11 -4.95 -1.85
CA GLU A 26 -4.21 -4.01 -2.15
C GLU A 26 -4.55 -3.01 -1.03
N TYR A 27 -4.74 -3.46 0.21
CA TYR A 27 -5.22 -2.66 1.33
C TYR A 27 -4.56 -3.10 2.64
N TYR A 28 -3.84 -2.19 3.30
CA TYR A 28 -3.15 -2.46 4.56
C TYR A 28 -3.03 -1.22 5.44
N ALA A 29 -2.61 -1.42 6.69
CA ALA A 29 -2.63 -0.40 7.73
C ALA A 29 -1.32 0.38 7.81
N PHE A 30 -1.44 1.67 8.11
CA PHE A 30 -0.42 2.42 8.84
C PHE A 30 -0.84 2.55 10.30
N VAL A 31 0.13 2.59 11.21
CA VAL A 31 -0.12 2.78 12.65
C VAL A 31 0.85 3.84 13.15
N HIS A 32 0.37 5.07 13.25
CA HIS A 32 1.03 6.14 13.99
C HIS A 32 0.71 6.04 15.47
N PHE A 33 1.73 5.70 16.25
CA PHE A 33 1.65 5.62 17.71
C PHE A 33 2.99 6.04 18.30
N GLY A 34 2.97 6.78 19.41
CA GLY A 34 4.19 7.37 19.95
C GLY A 34 3.89 8.46 20.98
N PRO A 35 4.89 9.27 21.38
CA PRO A 35 4.69 10.32 22.38
C PRO A 35 3.66 11.36 21.92
N ASN A 36 3.59 11.60 20.62
CA ASN A 36 2.61 12.45 19.94
C ASN A 36 1.15 12.10 20.27
N THR A 37 0.82 10.82 20.45
CA THR A 37 -0.51 10.36 20.91
C THR A 37 -0.88 10.93 22.29
N PHE A 38 0.12 11.14 23.16
CA PHE A 38 -0.08 11.58 24.54
C PHE A 38 0.10 13.09 24.72
N THR A 39 0.86 13.73 23.83
CA THR A 39 1.02 15.19 23.81
C THR A 39 -0.06 15.91 23.01
N GLY A 40 -0.86 15.16 22.23
CA GLY A 40 -1.89 15.74 21.34
C GLY A 40 -1.26 16.50 20.18
N GLU A 41 -0.13 16.01 19.67
CA GLU A 41 0.61 16.62 18.56
C GLU A 41 0.65 15.69 17.36
N GLU A 42 0.73 16.26 16.16
CA GLU A 42 0.99 15.50 14.94
C GLU A 42 2.50 15.30 14.72
N TRP A 43 3.31 16.30 15.06
CA TRP A 43 4.74 16.36 14.66
C TRP A 43 5.71 16.16 15.83
N GLY A 44 5.33 16.55 17.06
CA GLY A 44 6.16 16.34 18.27
C GLY A 44 7.12 17.49 18.60
N TYR A 45 6.70 18.73 18.36
CA TYR A 45 7.47 19.94 18.66
C TYR A 45 7.61 20.20 20.16
N SER A 46 6.76 19.61 21.00
CA SER A 46 6.92 19.70 22.45
C SER A 46 8.26 19.14 22.91
N GLN A 47 8.84 18.18 22.20
CA GLN A 47 10.08 17.50 22.59
C GLN A 47 9.99 17.06 24.07
N SER A 48 8.86 16.43 24.41
CA SER A 48 8.59 15.93 25.76
C SER A 48 9.56 14.83 26.16
N THR A 49 9.77 14.59 27.45
CA THR A 49 10.61 13.46 27.90
C THR A 49 9.96 12.12 27.53
N PRO A 50 10.71 11.00 27.45
CA PRO A 50 10.14 9.66 27.21
C PRO A 50 9.03 9.23 28.18
N ASP A 51 8.90 9.87 29.35
CA ASP A 51 7.80 9.67 30.29
C ASP A 51 6.43 10.15 29.77
N ALA A 52 6.38 10.92 28.67
CA ALA A 52 5.12 11.27 28.02
C ALA A 52 4.43 10.04 27.41
N PHE A 53 5.21 9.04 26.96
CA PHE A 53 4.67 7.79 26.45
C PHE A 53 4.18 6.91 27.62
N GLY A 54 2.87 6.79 27.77
CA GLY A 54 2.28 6.10 28.93
C GLY A 54 0.95 5.40 28.66
N PRO A 55 0.86 4.45 27.70
CA PRO A 55 -0.38 3.72 27.47
C PRO A 55 -0.76 2.85 28.66
N THR A 56 -2.02 2.91 29.07
CA THR A 56 -2.54 2.19 30.24
C THR A 56 -2.93 0.73 29.93
N ALA A 57 -3.24 0.42 28.67
CA ALA A 57 -3.79 -0.86 28.24
C ALA A 57 -3.25 -1.31 26.86
N LEU A 58 -1.99 -0.95 26.53
CA LEU A 58 -1.35 -1.33 25.26
C LEU A 58 -1.52 -2.82 24.95
N ASP A 59 -2.13 -3.10 23.81
CA ASP A 59 -2.38 -4.45 23.30
C ASP A 59 -2.18 -4.48 21.76
N THR A 60 -0.99 -4.90 21.31
CA THR A 60 -0.70 -5.03 19.88
C THR A 60 -1.41 -6.21 19.22
N ASP A 61 -1.87 -7.20 20.00
CA ASP A 61 -2.72 -8.28 19.49
C ASP A 61 -4.13 -7.76 19.20
N GLN A 62 -4.61 -6.77 19.96
CA GLN A 62 -5.85 -6.07 19.63
C GLN A 62 -5.71 -5.31 18.32
N TRP A 63 -4.58 -4.63 18.08
CA TRP A 63 -4.33 -3.96 16.79
C TRP A 63 -4.37 -4.97 15.64
N ALA A 64 -3.52 -5.99 15.71
CA ALA A 64 -3.39 -6.97 14.63
C ALA A 64 -4.69 -7.72 14.35
N ARG A 65 -5.45 -8.08 15.39
CA ARG A 65 -6.76 -8.73 15.25
C ARG A 65 -7.78 -7.81 14.58
N THR A 66 -7.90 -6.57 15.05
CA THR A 66 -8.85 -5.60 14.47
C THR A 66 -8.52 -5.37 12.99
N LEU A 67 -7.26 -5.17 12.63
CA LEU A 67 -6.82 -4.95 11.26
C LEU A 67 -7.06 -6.19 10.36
N ALA A 68 -6.80 -7.40 10.89
CA ALA A 68 -7.08 -8.65 10.18
C ALA A 68 -8.59 -8.87 9.99
N ASP A 69 -9.41 -8.61 11.01
CA ASP A 69 -10.87 -8.79 10.96
C ASP A 69 -11.52 -7.88 9.91
N VAL A 70 -10.99 -6.66 9.72
CA VAL A 70 -11.45 -5.71 8.67
C VAL A 70 -10.85 -6.01 7.28
N GLY A 71 -9.99 -7.03 7.20
CA GLY A 71 -9.42 -7.56 5.96
C GLY A 71 -8.30 -6.71 5.38
N MET A 72 -7.45 -6.13 6.23
CA MET A 72 -6.16 -5.58 5.81
C MET A 72 -5.13 -6.70 5.67
N ALA A 73 -4.21 -6.55 4.71
CA ALA A 73 -3.18 -7.55 4.43
C ALA A 73 -1.89 -7.37 5.26
N GLY A 74 -1.71 -6.22 5.89
CA GLY A 74 -0.51 -5.87 6.63
C GLY A 74 -0.65 -4.65 7.53
N MET A 75 0.42 -4.37 8.28
CA MET A 75 0.54 -3.24 9.20
C MET A 75 1.95 -2.67 9.14
N ILE A 76 2.07 -1.36 8.91
CA ILE A 76 3.31 -0.58 9.00
C ILE A 76 3.25 0.26 10.27
N LEU A 77 4.21 0.08 11.18
CA LEU A 77 4.28 0.84 12.43
C LEU A 77 5.32 1.97 12.34
N THR A 78 5.00 3.15 12.88
CA THR A 78 6.00 4.19 13.19
C THR A 78 6.97 3.72 14.26
N ALA A 79 8.06 3.08 13.87
CA ALA A 79 9.11 2.66 14.81
C ALA A 79 9.79 3.89 15.46
N LYS A 80 9.94 4.97 14.68
CA LYS A 80 10.35 6.31 15.15
C LYS A 80 9.73 7.36 14.23
N HIS A 81 8.97 8.30 14.79
CA HIS A 81 8.40 9.43 14.07
C HIS A 81 9.35 10.65 14.09
N HIS A 82 8.95 11.78 13.48
CA HIS A 82 9.78 12.99 13.37
C HIS A 82 10.27 13.50 14.72
N ASP A 83 9.50 13.29 15.79
CA ASP A 83 9.84 13.71 17.15
C ASP A 83 11.17 13.09 17.64
N GLY A 84 11.56 11.93 17.09
CA GLY A 84 12.84 11.27 17.32
C GLY A 84 12.81 10.15 18.36
N MET A 85 11.68 9.90 19.05
CA MET A 85 11.64 8.86 20.08
C MET A 85 11.54 7.46 19.46
N ALA A 86 12.52 6.61 19.71
CA ALA A 86 12.51 5.21 19.24
C ALA A 86 11.56 4.35 20.09
N LEU A 87 10.65 3.60 19.45
CA LEU A 87 9.72 2.68 20.11
C LEU A 87 10.30 1.28 20.41
N TRP A 88 11.60 1.12 20.20
CA TRP A 88 12.38 -0.06 20.60
C TRP A 88 13.60 0.37 21.41
N ASP A 89 14.24 -0.56 22.13
CA ASP A 89 15.36 -0.25 23.03
C ASP A 89 16.71 -0.16 22.29
N THR A 90 16.82 0.78 21.35
CA THR A 90 18.07 1.04 20.58
C THR A 90 19.24 1.48 21.47
N ASN A 91 20.48 1.18 21.09
CA ASN A 91 21.66 1.70 21.81
C ASN A 91 22.18 3.04 21.27
N THR A 92 21.49 3.61 20.28
CA THR A 92 21.95 4.80 19.55
C THR A 92 21.52 6.13 20.18
N THR A 93 20.50 6.11 21.04
CA THR A 93 19.96 7.30 21.72
C THR A 93 19.40 6.93 23.09
N THR A 94 19.39 7.89 24.00
CA THR A 94 18.67 7.88 25.27
C THR A 94 17.21 8.29 25.11
N TYR A 95 16.82 8.91 23.99
CA TYR A 95 15.45 9.29 23.66
C TYR A 95 14.71 8.12 22.99
N LYS A 96 14.40 7.14 23.82
CA LYS A 96 13.81 5.85 23.43
C LYS A 96 12.87 5.34 24.49
N ILE A 97 12.02 4.39 24.11
CA ILE A 97 10.97 3.84 24.98
C ILE A 97 11.50 3.30 26.31
N GLY A 98 12.66 2.62 26.30
CA GLY A 98 13.29 2.04 27.50
C GLY A 98 13.69 3.07 28.56
N SER A 99 13.81 4.34 28.18
CA SER A 99 14.09 5.46 29.07
C SER A 99 12.82 6.03 29.75
N GLY A 100 11.62 5.61 29.35
CA GLY A 100 10.37 6.02 29.97
C GLY A 100 9.97 5.14 31.17
N SER A 101 9.22 5.73 32.10
CA SER A 101 8.65 5.05 33.27
C SER A 101 7.73 3.91 32.89
N TRP A 102 6.93 4.06 31.82
CA TRP A 102 6.07 2.99 31.30
C TRP A 102 6.85 1.71 31.00
N ALA A 103 7.99 1.82 30.28
CA ALA A 103 8.81 0.67 29.94
C ALA A 103 9.45 0.06 31.18
N ARG A 104 10.00 0.90 32.09
CA ARG A 104 10.58 0.41 33.35
C ARG A 104 9.56 -0.36 34.20
N ASP A 105 8.34 0.15 34.32
CA ASP A 105 7.27 -0.48 35.10
C ASP A 105 6.77 -1.78 34.46
N ARG A 106 6.79 -1.89 33.12
CA ARG A 106 6.52 -3.16 32.42
C ARG A 106 7.66 -4.16 32.59
N ALA A 107 8.91 -3.75 32.41
CA ALA A 107 10.07 -4.59 32.60
C ALA A 107 10.14 -5.14 34.04
N ALA A 108 9.83 -4.31 35.05
CA ALA A 108 9.75 -4.74 36.46
C ALA A 108 8.69 -5.82 36.71
N ARG A 109 7.67 -5.91 35.85
CA ARG A 109 6.63 -6.95 35.87
C ARG A 109 6.95 -8.14 34.96
N GLY A 110 8.12 -8.16 34.32
CA GLY A 110 8.51 -9.19 33.35
C GLY A 110 7.73 -9.12 32.04
N LEU A 111 7.17 -7.96 31.70
CA LEU A 111 6.43 -7.73 30.47
C LEU A 111 7.34 -7.10 29.41
N ASP A 112 7.05 -7.40 28.14
CA ASP A 112 7.72 -6.79 27.00
C ASP A 112 7.53 -5.27 26.96
N THR A 113 8.55 -4.55 26.50
CA THR A 113 8.63 -3.08 26.41
C THR A 113 8.93 -2.59 25.00
N ASP A 114 9.30 -3.48 24.08
CA ASP A 114 9.64 -3.14 22.70
C ASP A 114 8.38 -3.21 21.84
N VAL A 115 7.78 -2.04 21.57
CA VAL A 115 6.49 -1.96 20.86
C VAL A 115 6.63 -2.42 19.41
N VAL A 116 7.80 -2.21 18.79
CA VAL A 116 8.07 -2.66 17.43
C VAL A 116 8.08 -4.19 17.37
N ARG A 117 8.77 -4.83 18.31
CA ARG A 117 8.83 -6.29 18.40
C ARG A 117 7.48 -6.90 18.77
N MET A 118 6.74 -6.28 19.70
CA MET A 118 5.38 -6.68 20.05
C MET A 118 4.45 -6.63 18.83
N ALA A 119 4.44 -5.52 18.09
CA ALA A 119 3.62 -5.37 16.89
C ALA A 119 3.99 -6.34 15.77
N ALA A 120 5.28 -6.62 15.57
CA ALA A 120 5.75 -7.60 14.60
C ALA A 120 5.32 -9.04 14.97
N ALA A 121 5.38 -9.39 16.25
CA ALA A 121 4.91 -10.68 16.75
C ALA A 121 3.40 -10.84 16.56
N SER A 122 2.61 -9.80 16.91
CA SER A 122 1.16 -9.76 16.72
C SER A 122 0.78 -9.85 15.24
N ALA A 123 1.43 -9.08 14.35
CA ALA A 123 1.18 -9.15 12.91
C ALA A 123 1.34 -10.58 12.40
N ARG A 124 2.44 -11.25 12.75
CA ARG A 124 2.69 -12.65 12.38
C ARG A 124 1.63 -13.60 12.95
N ALA A 125 1.22 -13.42 14.21
CA ALA A 125 0.23 -14.28 14.86
C ALA A 125 -1.16 -14.19 14.20
N TYR A 126 -1.53 -13.02 13.68
CA TYR A 126 -2.81 -12.76 13.03
C TYR A 126 -2.74 -12.79 11.49
N GLY A 127 -1.62 -13.25 10.92
CA GLY A 127 -1.49 -13.42 9.46
C GLY A 127 -1.30 -12.13 8.66
N LEU A 128 -0.98 -11.02 9.33
CA LEU A 128 -0.63 -9.74 8.70
C LEU A 128 0.84 -9.71 8.31
N ARG A 129 1.14 -9.06 7.18
CA ARG A 129 2.50 -8.61 6.87
C ARG A 129 2.92 -7.47 7.80
N PHE A 130 4.19 -7.40 8.19
CA PHE A 130 4.70 -6.33 9.06
C PHE A 130 5.72 -5.45 8.33
N GLY A 131 5.59 -4.14 8.47
CA GLY A 131 6.52 -3.14 7.95
C GLY A 131 6.87 -2.11 9.01
N VAL A 132 7.88 -1.30 8.73
CA VAL A 132 8.32 -0.23 9.64
C VAL A 132 8.46 1.09 8.91
N TYR A 133 8.08 2.15 9.59
CA TYR A 133 8.44 3.52 9.27
C TYR A 133 9.57 3.97 10.19
N LEU A 134 10.63 4.54 9.61
CA LEU A 134 11.76 5.12 10.33
C LEU A 134 12.01 6.52 9.78
N SER A 135 11.58 7.55 10.52
CA SER A 135 11.66 8.93 10.03
C SER A 135 13.09 9.35 9.71
N PRO A 136 13.38 9.79 8.46
CA PRO A 136 14.69 10.35 8.12
C PRO A 136 14.95 11.67 8.83
N TRP A 137 13.97 12.57 8.88
CA TRP A 137 14.07 13.79 9.68
C TRP A 137 13.85 13.47 11.15
N ASP A 138 14.79 13.92 11.99
CA ASP A 138 14.80 13.63 13.43
C ASP A 138 14.96 14.95 14.19
N MET A 139 13.84 15.45 14.68
CA MET A 139 13.72 16.71 15.41
C MET A 139 14.55 16.69 16.71
N HIS A 140 14.69 15.52 17.34
CA HIS A 140 15.50 15.33 18.54
C HIS A 140 17.01 15.50 18.29
N ARG A 141 17.45 15.33 17.04
CA ARG A 141 18.85 15.50 16.64
C ARG A 141 19.10 16.79 15.83
N ASP A 142 18.05 17.52 15.46
CA ASP A 142 18.10 18.75 14.67
C ASP A 142 18.34 20.00 15.53
N ALA A 143 19.47 20.67 15.29
CA ALA A 143 19.85 21.89 16.00
C ALA A 143 18.87 23.06 15.79
N ALA A 144 18.07 23.04 14.71
CA ALA A 144 17.07 24.06 14.43
C ALA A 144 15.80 23.93 15.29
N VAL A 145 15.58 22.77 15.92
CA VAL A 145 14.37 22.51 16.72
C VAL A 145 14.62 22.81 18.21
N PRO A 146 13.89 23.75 18.83
CA PRO A 146 14.02 24.03 20.27
C PRO A 146 13.60 22.85 21.14
N LYS A 147 14.36 22.55 22.20
CA LYS A 147 14.13 21.42 23.12
C LYS A 147 14.04 21.86 24.60
N PRO A 148 13.17 22.83 24.93
CA PRO A 148 13.14 23.42 26.28
C PRO A 148 12.84 22.39 27.38
N HIS A 149 12.12 21.32 27.06
CA HIS A 149 11.75 20.27 28.00
C HIS A 149 12.82 19.18 28.20
N LEU A 150 13.82 19.11 27.32
CA LEU A 150 14.92 18.14 27.42
C LEU A 150 16.22 18.75 27.95
N ALA A 151 16.37 20.08 27.89
CA ALA A 151 17.57 20.78 28.33
C ALA A 151 17.96 20.43 29.78
N GLY A 152 19.20 20.00 29.99
CA GLY A 152 19.72 19.58 31.30
C GLY A 152 19.19 18.24 31.83
N THR A 153 18.37 17.52 31.05
CA THR A 153 17.97 16.14 31.35
C THR A 153 18.97 15.14 30.73
N PRO A 154 18.92 13.85 31.09
CA PRO A 154 19.72 12.83 30.40
C PRO A 154 19.44 12.70 28.89
N TYR A 155 18.33 13.27 28.43
CA TYR A 155 17.91 13.29 27.01
C TYR A 155 18.40 14.55 26.28
N ASP A 156 19.16 15.43 26.93
CA ASP A 156 19.81 16.58 26.28
C ASP A 156 20.99 16.11 25.42
N GLU A 157 20.69 15.57 24.24
CA GLU A 157 21.67 14.89 23.40
C GLU A 157 22.35 15.83 22.39
N PRO A 158 23.53 15.45 21.87
CA PRO A 158 24.19 16.19 20.79
C PRO A 158 23.29 16.33 19.57
N GLN A 159 23.21 17.56 19.05
CA GLN A 159 22.49 17.89 17.83
C GLN A 159 23.38 17.56 16.63
N VAL A 160 23.11 16.44 15.97
CA VAL A 160 23.98 15.86 14.92
C VAL A 160 23.29 15.81 13.54
N PHE A 161 22.02 16.18 13.44
CA PHE A 161 21.31 16.25 12.17
C PHE A 161 21.68 17.53 11.42
N GLY A 162 21.94 17.40 10.12
CA GLY A 162 22.38 18.46 9.23
C GLY A 162 23.85 18.36 8.85
N ASP A 163 24.18 18.73 7.61
CA ASP A 163 25.54 18.62 7.04
C ASP A 163 26.56 19.52 7.76
N ASP A 164 26.09 20.61 8.36
CA ASP A 164 26.90 21.56 9.14
C ASP A 164 27.00 21.18 10.63
N SER A 165 26.28 20.15 11.08
CA SER A 165 26.28 19.71 12.48
C SER A 165 27.47 18.79 12.78
N PRO A 166 28.09 18.89 13.97
CA PRO A 166 29.15 17.98 14.36
C PRO A 166 28.59 16.58 14.66
N GLY A 167 29.11 15.56 13.98
CA GLY A 167 28.71 14.16 14.19
C GLY A 167 28.42 13.46 12.87
N ASP A 168 27.80 12.29 12.95
CA ASP A 168 27.41 11.51 11.79
C ASP A 168 25.99 10.98 11.99
N TYR A 169 25.00 11.72 11.48
CA TYR A 169 23.61 11.29 11.52
C TYR A 169 23.35 10.11 10.59
N ASN A 170 24.11 9.95 9.50
CA ASN A 170 23.99 8.80 8.61
C ASN A 170 24.39 7.51 9.31
N ASP A 171 25.48 7.51 10.10
CA ASP A 171 25.87 6.36 10.94
C ASP A 171 24.81 6.05 12.01
N LEU A 172 24.23 7.06 12.65
CA LEU A 172 23.12 6.86 13.61
C LEU A 172 21.92 6.19 12.92
N TYR A 173 21.46 6.75 11.79
CA TYR A 173 20.32 6.23 11.05
C TYR A 173 20.57 4.82 10.51
N ALA A 174 21.77 4.56 9.96
CA ALA A 174 22.18 3.24 9.47
C ALA A 174 22.15 2.18 10.57
N ARG A 175 22.62 2.51 11.78
CA ARG A 175 22.57 1.58 12.93
C ARG A 175 21.13 1.27 13.35
N GLN A 176 20.28 2.28 13.45
CA GLN A 176 18.85 2.08 13.77
C GLN A 176 18.16 1.22 12.70
N LEU A 177 18.42 1.50 11.42
CA LEU A 177 17.88 0.73 10.31
C LEU A 177 18.37 -0.73 10.33
N ALA A 178 19.64 -0.97 10.65
CA ALA A 178 20.18 -2.32 10.78
C ALA A 178 19.58 -3.08 11.98
N GLU A 179 19.36 -2.42 13.12
CA GLU A 179 18.66 -3.00 14.28
C GLU A 179 17.26 -3.47 13.89
N LEU A 180 16.46 -2.60 13.24
CA LEU A 180 15.11 -2.94 12.78
C LEU A 180 15.11 -4.05 11.72
N ALA A 181 16.01 -3.97 10.73
CA ALA A 181 16.10 -4.96 9.66
C ALA A 181 16.61 -6.33 10.12
N THR A 182 17.26 -6.41 11.28
CA THR A 182 17.76 -7.65 11.89
C THR A 182 16.99 -8.10 13.13
N MET A 183 15.90 -7.39 13.47
CA MET A 183 15.06 -7.65 14.63
C MET A 183 14.65 -9.13 14.72
N ARG A 184 14.64 -9.65 15.95
CA ARG A 184 14.18 -11.01 16.27
C ARG A 184 12.94 -10.96 17.14
N LEU A 185 12.07 -11.94 16.96
CA LEU A 185 10.85 -12.14 17.76
C LEU A 185 11.14 -13.02 18.99
N ASP A 186 10.15 -13.19 19.87
CA ASP A 186 10.30 -13.95 21.13
C ASP A 186 10.79 -15.39 20.95
N ASP A 187 10.42 -16.02 19.84
CA ASP A 187 10.86 -17.37 19.47
C ASP A 187 12.26 -17.39 18.80
N SER A 188 12.99 -16.27 18.87
CA SER A 188 14.29 -16.04 18.23
C SER A 188 14.28 -16.08 16.70
N SER A 189 13.12 -16.25 16.06
CA SER A 189 13.01 -16.12 14.61
C SER A 189 13.23 -14.67 14.19
N LYS A 190 13.59 -14.48 12.93
CA LYS A 190 13.78 -13.15 12.36
C LYS A 190 12.42 -12.53 12.04
N ALA A 191 12.24 -11.25 12.35
CA ALA A 191 11.10 -10.50 11.86
C ALA A 191 11.23 -10.31 10.34
N GLU A 192 10.18 -10.65 9.59
CA GLU A 192 10.13 -10.45 8.15
C GLU A 192 9.45 -9.12 7.85
N LEU A 193 10.18 -8.21 7.21
CA LEU A 193 9.63 -6.92 6.79
C LEU A 193 9.13 -7.03 5.35
N PHE A 194 7.85 -6.73 5.12
CA PHE A 194 7.32 -6.60 3.75
C PHE A 194 7.59 -5.22 3.16
N GLU A 195 7.74 -4.20 4.02
CA GLU A 195 7.95 -2.82 3.62
C GLU A 195 8.76 -2.02 4.64
N VAL A 196 9.62 -1.15 4.13
CA VAL A 196 10.32 -0.10 4.89
C VAL A 196 9.94 1.25 4.28
N TRP A 197 9.27 2.07 5.07
CA TRP A 197 8.72 3.36 4.65
C TRP A 197 9.70 4.49 4.98
N LEU A 198 10.24 5.12 3.94
CA LEU A 198 11.28 6.15 4.03
C LEU A 198 10.69 7.51 3.63
N ASP A 199 10.26 8.27 4.63
CA ASP A 199 9.59 9.56 4.46
C ASP A 199 10.42 10.58 3.68
N GLY A 200 9.73 11.48 2.97
CA GLY A 200 10.32 12.65 2.34
C GLY A 200 10.03 13.98 3.02
N ALA A 201 9.25 14.01 4.11
CA ALA A 201 8.86 15.20 4.84
C ALA A 201 9.96 15.71 5.78
N SER A 202 10.11 17.04 5.83
CA SER A 202 10.91 17.76 6.80
C SER A 202 10.23 19.10 7.06
N GLY A 203 10.08 19.47 8.33
CA GLY A 203 9.60 20.79 8.75
C GLY A 203 10.72 21.78 9.01
N SER A 204 11.96 21.41 8.67
CA SER A 204 13.17 22.15 8.96
C SER A 204 13.90 22.54 7.68
N ASP A 205 14.50 23.73 7.69
CA ASP A 205 15.43 24.20 6.65
C ASP A 205 16.83 23.59 6.81
N THR A 206 17.07 22.80 7.87
CA THR A 206 18.34 22.08 8.07
C THR A 206 18.55 21.07 6.93
N VAL A 207 19.62 21.27 6.16
CA VAL A 207 19.98 20.38 5.05
C VAL A 207 20.76 19.18 5.59
N GLN A 208 20.19 17.99 5.42
CA GLN A 208 20.87 16.71 5.66
C GLN A 208 21.03 15.97 4.33
N THR A 209 22.28 15.76 3.93
CA THR A 209 22.62 14.84 2.84
C THR A 209 22.63 13.41 3.39
N PHE A 210 21.68 12.60 2.94
CA PHE A 210 21.52 11.22 3.39
C PHE A 210 22.29 10.24 2.51
N ASP A 211 22.93 9.25 3.12
CA ASP A 211 23.55 8.12 2.40
C ASP A 211 22.49 7.05 2.07
N TRP A 212 21.59 7.41 1.14
CA TRP A 212 20.52 6.50 0.73
C TRP A 212 21.05 5.20 0.11
N ALA A 213 22.25 5.21 -0.48
CA ALA A 213 22.88 4.00 -1.01
C ALA A 213 23.16 3.01 0.12
N ALA A 214 23.83 3.45 1.18
CA ALA A 214 24.08 2.61 2.35
C ALA A 214 22.78 2.10 2.99
N PHE A 215 21.75 2.96 3.11
CA PHE A 215 20.48 2.56 3.72
C PHE A 215 19.76 1.47 2.92
N ARG A 216 19.72 1.61 1.58
CA ARG A 216 19.17 0.57 0.71
C ARG A 216 19.97 -0.72 0.77
N ASP A 217 21.30 -0.63 0.84
CA ASP A 217 22.14 -1.83 0.95
C ASP A 217 21.88 -2.59 2.24
N ILE A 218 21.67 -1.91 3.38
CA ILE A 218 21.26 -2.51 4.65
C ILE A 218 19.91 -3.23 4.48
N ILE A 219 18.90 -2.54 3.94
CA ILE A 219 17.57 -3.13 3.74
C ILE A 219 17.65 -4.33 2.80
N ARG A 220 18.40 -4.25 1.70
CA ARG A 220 18.54 -5.38 0.76
C ARG A 220 19.30 -6.55 1.33
N GLN A 221 20.35 -6.29 2.11
CA GLN A 221 21.16 -7.33 2.74
C GLN A 221 20.32 -8.14 3.73
N TYR A 222 19.50 -7.47 4.55
CA TYR A 222 18.78 -8.14 5.62
C TYR A 222 17.33 -8.45 5.27
N GLN A 223 16.65 -7.65 4.46
CA GLN A 223 15.23 -7.81 4.11
C GLN A 223 15.07 -7.75 2.58
N PRO A 224 15.62 -8.72 1.81
CA PRO A 224 15.63 -8.67 0.34
C PRO A 224 14.24 -8.73 -0.32
N ARG A 225 13.21 -9.08 0.47
CA ARG A 225 11.81 -9.11 0.09
C ARG A 225 11.06 -7.81 0.42
N ALA A 226 11.60 -6.95 1.27
CA ALA A 226 10.95 -5.70 1.63
C ALA A 226 10.90 -4.73 0.44
N VAL A 227 9.73 -4.15 0.22
CA VAL A 227 9.56 -2.96 -0.62
C VAL A 227 10.16 -1.76 0.12
N MET A 228 10.95 -0.96 -0.59
CA MET A 228 11.41 0.34 -0.10
C MET A 228 10.54 1.41 -0.73
N TRP A 229 9.71 2.02 0.09
CA TRP A 229 8.78 3.07 -0.32
C TRP A 229 9.38 4.46 -0.13
N GLY A 230 9.01 5.39 -1.01
CA GLY A 230 9.22 6.83 -0.84
C GLY A 230 9.87 7.47 -2.05
N HIS A 231 10.19 8.76 -1.95
CA HIS A 231 10.98 9.42 -3.00
C HIS A 231 12.36 8.76 -3.18
N GLN A 232 12.91 8.30 -2.06
CA GLN A 232 14.23 7.69 -1.89
C GLN A 232 14.18 6.15 -1.89
N GLY A 233 12.96 5.60 -1.76
CA GLY A 233 12.66 4.22 -2.05
C GLY A 233 12.73 3.94 -3.55
N VAL A 234 13.10 2.71 -3.91
CA VAL A 234 13.28 2.29 -5.31
C VAL A 234 12.21 1.30 -5.77
N ASP A 235 11.40 0.76 -4.85
CA ASP A 235 10.40 -0.27 -5.18
C ASP A 235 8.97 0.28 -5.29
N ALA A 236 8.61 1.31 -4.53
CA ALA A 236 7.29 1.95 -4.58
C ALA A 236 7.42 3.46 -4.36
N ARG A 237 6.45 4.23 -4.88
CA ARG A 237 6.41 5.70 -4.77
C ARG A 237 5.17 6.17 -4.04
N TRP A 238 5.30 7.34 -3.42
CA TRP A 238 4.15 8.13 -2.98
C TRP A 238 3.22 8.46 -4.16
N VAL A 239 1.91 8.39 -3.93
CA VAL A 239 0.91 8.75 -4.94
C VAL A 239 0.85 10.25 -5.23
N GLY A 240 1.34 11.10 -4.32
CA GLY A 240 1.36 12.56 -4.50
C GLY A 240 0.29 13.34 -3.73
N ASN A 241 -0.46 12.67 -2.85
CA ASN A 241 -1.41 13.25 -1.89
C ASN A 241 -1.60 12.26 -0.72
N GLU A 242 -2.23 12.72 0.37
CA GLU A 242 -2.57 11.92 1.55
C GLU A 242 -4.09 11.67 1.68
N ASP A 243 -4.80 11.77 0.55
CA ASP A 243 -6.26 11.60 0.47
C ASP A 243 -6.64 10.15 0.10
N GLY A 244 -5.68 9.25 -0.05
CA GLY A 244 -5.93 7.84 -0.41
C GLY A 244 -6.42 7.65 -1.85
N VAL A 245 -6.09 8.56 -2.76
CA VAL A 245 -6.61 8.53 -4.14
C VAL A 245 -5.53 8.75 -5.19
N THR A 246 -5.77 8.20 -6.38
CA THR A 246 -4.95 8.44 -7.56
C THR A 246 -5.78 8.94 -8.75
N ALA A 247 -5.10 9.40 -9.80
CA ALA A 247 -5.71 9.80 -11.05
C ALA A 247 -6.35 8.60 -11.78
N ALA A 248 -7.29 8.87 -12.69
CA ALA A 248 -7.96 7.80 -13.45
C ALA A 248 -6.99 7.00 -14.35
N THR A 249 -5.86 7.60 -14.75
CA THR A 249 -4.75 6.92 -15.43
C THR A 249 -3.63 6.73 -14.42
N ASN A 250 -3.09 5.51 -14.31
CA ASN A 250 -1.93 5.21 -13.48
C ASN A 250 -0.99 4.22 -14.17
N TRP A 251 0.26 4.62 -14.33
CA TRP A 251 1.36 3.80 -14.79
C TRP A 251 2.21 3.37 -13.60
N HIS A 252 2.57 2.08 -13.56
CA HIS A 252 3.46 1.53 -12.54
C HIS A 252 4.93 1.83 -12.80
N THR A 253 5.22 2.60 -13.85
CA THR A 253 6.58 2.99 -14.21
C THR A 253 6.85 4.47 -14.02
N ILE A 254 8.10 4.81 -13.73
CA ILE A 254 8.62 6.19 -13.66
C ILE A 254 9.92 6.31 -14.46
N SER A 255 10.32 7.53 -14.81
CA SER A 255 11.53 7.82 -15.59
C SER A 255 12.55 8.66 -14.82
N ARG A 256 12.54 8.55 -13.49
CA ARG A 256 13.49 9.26 -12.62
C ARG A 256 14.14 8.29 -11.64
N THR A 257 15.32 8.66 -11.21
CA THR A 257 15.95 8.12 -10.02
C THR A 257 15.61 8.99 -8.82
N GLN A 258 16.12 8.59 -7.66
CA GLN A 258 16.01 9.36 -6.41
C GLN A 258 16.95 10.60 -6.37
N GLU A 259 17.97 10.64 -7.25
CA GLU A 259 18.92 11.74 -7.35
C GLU A 259 18.38 12.89 -8.22
N ASP A 260 17.32 12.61 -8.99
CA ASP A 260 16.62 13.57 -9.82
C ASP A 260 15.58 14.33 -8.99
N ALA A 261 15.19 15.52 -9.49
CA ALA A 261 14.13 16.31 -8.88
C ALA A 261 12.85 15.49 -8.65
N ARG A 262 12.17 15.77 -7.54
CA ARG A 262 10.86 15.18 -7.24
C ARG A 262 9.88 15.48 -8.37
N TYR A 263 9.08 14.49 -8.71
CA TYR A 263 7.92 14.69 -9.56
C TYR A 263 6.90 15.61 -8.89
N THR A 264 6.13 16.29 -9.73
CA THR A 264 4.91 16.97 -9.27
C THR A 264 3.89 15.95 -8.75
N GLY A 265 2.91 16.40 -7.95
CA GLY A 265 1.84 15.53 -7.46
C GLY A 265 1.07 14.83 -8.59
N ASP A 266 0.85 15.51 -9.72
CA ASP A 266 0.14 14.92 -10.87
C ASP A 266 0.95 13.81 -11.56
N GLU A 267 2.27 14.00 -11.69
CA GLU A 267 3.17 12.98 -12.24
C GLU A 267 3.34 11.79 -11.29
N LEU A 268 3.29 12.00 -9.97
CA LEU A 268 3.26 10.92 -8.99
C LEU A 268 1.97 10.10 -9.10
N GLN A 269 0.82 10.76 -9.25
CA GLN A 269 -0.47 10.09 -9.41
C GLN A 269 -0.52 9.29 -10.71
N THR A 270 -0.10 9.89 -11.82
CA THR A 270 -0.25 9.26 -13.15
C THR A 270 0.87 8.30 -13.49
N GLY A 271 2.08 8.50 -12.96
CA GLY A 271 3.28 7.78 -13.42
C GLY A 271 3.64 8.11 -14.87
N VAL A 272 4.67 7.45 -15.39
CA VAL A 272 5.16 7.65 -16.75
C VAL A 272 4.96 6.39 -17.55
N ARG A 273 4.15 6.46 -18.61
CA ARG A 273 3.97 5.36 -19.55
C ARG A 273 5.31 4.97 -20.18
N GLY A 274 5.67 3.70 -20.10
CA GLY A 274 6.94 3.21 -20.65
C GLY A 274 8.18 3.72 -19.90
N GLY A 275 8.01 4.10 -18.62
CA GLY A 275 9.10 4.59 -17.79
C GLY A 275 10.22 3.57 -17.57
N ALA A 276 11.39 4.07 -17.20
CA ALA A 276 12.61 3.29 -17.05
C ALA A 276 12.64 2.36 -15.82
N TYR A 277 11.81 2.61 -14.81
CA TYR A 277 11.78 1.85 -13.56
C TYR A 277 10.35 1.44 -13.22
N TRP A 278 10.15 0.19 -12.79
CA TRP A 278 8.89 -0.24 -12.19
C TRP A 278 8.87 0.23 -10.74
N THR A 279 8.05 1.23 -10.44
CA THR A 279 7.91 1.87 -9.13
C THR A 279 6.44 2.28 -8.97
N PRO A 280 5.53 1.32 -8.69
CA PRO A 280 4.10 1.58 -8.56
C PRO A 280 3.80 2.57 -7.44
N ALA A 281 2.66 3.24 -7.55
CA ALA A 281 2.20 4.16 -6.52
C ALA A 281 1.53 3.41 -5.38
N GLU A 282 1.66 3.95 -4.18
CA GLU A 282 0.87 3.65 -2.99
C GLU A 282 0.14 4.92 -2.56
N ALA A 283 -1.16 4.79 -2.29
CA ALA A 283 -1.99 5.87 -1.80
C ALA A 283 -2.15 5.76 -0.28
N ASP A 284 -1.38 6.55 0.44
CA ASP A 284 -1.48 6.73 1.87
C ASP A 284 -2.63 7.67 2.23
N ALA A 285 -3.30 7.39 3.35
CA ALA A 285 -4.47 8.11 3.81
C ALA A 285 -4.64 8.01 5.32
N ARG A 286 -5.35 8.98 5.89
CA ARG A 286 -5.73 9.00 7.31
C ARG A 286 -7.17 8.54 7.48
N LEU A 287 -7.42 7.62 8.42
CA LEU A 287 -8.78 7.32 8.86
C LEU A 287 -9.43 8.54 9.53
N ARG A 288 -8.63 9.32 10.27
CA ARG A 288 -9.03 10.54 10.99
C ARG A 288 -8.50 11.79 10.27
N ASP A 289 -8.52 12.95 10.91
CA ASP A 289 -7.99 14.20 10.31
C ASP A 289 -6.47 14.27 10.49
N GLY A 290 -5.96 13.84 11.65
CA GLY A 290 -4.55 13.61 11.92
C GLY A 290 -4.08 12.19 11.60
N TRP A 291 -2.75 12.03 11.60
CA TRP A 291 -2.09 10.73 11.63
C TRP A 291 -2.05 10.16 13.05
N PHE A 292 -1.84 10.99 14.08
CA PHE A 292 -1.94 10.53 15.47
C PHE A 292 -3.37 10.63 15.97
N TYR A 293 -3.69 9.87 17.02
CA TYR A 293 -5.01 9.94 17.64
C TYR A 293 -5.21 11.25 18.39
N HIS A 294 -6.29 11.96 18.06
CA HIS A 294 -6.84 13.07 18.86
C HIS A 294 -8.30 12.78 19.25
N ALA A 295 -8.65 13.02 20.52
CA ALA A 295 -9.95 12.61 21.08
C ALA A 295 -11.15 13.39 20.50
N ASP A 296 -10.91 14.60 20.00
CA ASP A 296 -11.89 15.47 19.36
C ASP A 296 -12.12 15.15 17.87
N GLU A 297 -11.25 14.34 17.27
CA GLU A 297 -11.43 13.86 15.90
C GLU A 297 -12.42 12.70 15.81
N ARG A 298 -12.89 12.45 14.58
CA ARG A 298 -13.79 11.34 14.25
C ARG A 298 -13.25 10.58 13.05
N PRO A 299 -13.45 9.25 12.97
CA PRO A 299 -13.13 8.51 11.77
C PRO A 299 -13.99 9.00 10.60
N LYS A 300 -13.41 8.98 9.40
CA LYS A 300 -14.14 9.12 8.14
C LYS A 300 -15.23 8.07 8.04
N THR A 301 -16.27 8.33 7.25
CA THR A 301 -17.37 7.37 7.10
C THR A 301 -16.97 6.17 6.24
N ALA A 302 -17.65 5.04 6.39
CA ALA A 302 -17.44 3.88 5.54
C ALA A 302 -17.71 4.14 4.03
N ASP A 303 -18.49 5.17 3.67
CA ASP A 303 -18.68 5.58 2.27
C ASP A 303 -17.45 6.33 1.75
N ALA A 304 -16.85 7.18 2.56
CA ALA A 304 -15.60 7.85 2.21
C ALA A 304 -14.48 6.84 2.01
N LEU A 305 -14.37 5.83 2.89
CA LEU A 305 -13.40 4.74 2.73
C LEU A 305 -13.66 3.89 1.48
N MET A 306 -14.93 3.67 1.10
CA MET A 306 -15.28 3.01 -0.15
C MET A 306 -14.89 3.84 -1.38
N ASP A 307 -15.09 5.16 -1.37
CA ASP A 307 -14.63 6.05 -2.45
C ASP A 307 -13.10 5.99 -2.58
N MET A 308 -12.38 6.05 -1.46
CA MET A 308 -10.92 5.91 -1.43
C MET A 308 -10.48 4.59 -2.05
N TYR A 309 -11.04 3.45 -1.61
CA TYR A 309 -10.72 2.14 -2.16
C TYR A 309 -10.94 2.05 -3.68
N LEU A 310 -12.05 2.59 -4.19
CA LEU A 310 -12.34 2.60 -5.63
C LEU A 310 -11.42 3.54 -6.41
N ARG A 311 -10.91 4.58 -5.76
CA ARG A 311 -9.99 5.58 -6.36
C ARG A 311 -8.51 5.29 -6.09
N SER A 312 -8.18 4.20 -5.41
CA SER A 312 -6.84 3.65 -5.21
C SER A 312 -6.76 2.24 -5.78
N VAL A 313 -7.22 1.22 -5.04
CA VAL A 313 -7.22 -0.19 -5.45
C VAL A 313 -7.96 -0.40 -6.75
N GLY A 314 -9.11 0.26 -6.92
CA GLY A 314 -9.87 0.27 -8.17
C GLY A 314 -9.17 0.93 -9.35
N ARG A 315 -8.01 1.56 -9.13
CA ARG A 315 -7.15 2.21 -10.13
C ARG A 315 -5.72 1.68 -10.08
N SER A 316 -5.57 0.44 -9.60
CA SER A 316 -4.31 -0.31 -9.59
C SER A 316 -3.23 0.26 -8.68
N VAL A 317 -3.63 0.86 -7.55
CA VAL A 317 -2.75 1.44 -6.54
C VAL A 317 -3.11 0.86 -5.18
N ASN A 318 -2.12 0.45 -4.40
CA ASN A 318 -2.39 -0.01 -3.04
C ASN A 318 -2.90 1.14 -2.16
N LEU A 319 -3.83 0.84 -1.26
CA LEU A 319 -4.33 1.75 -0.24
C LEU A 319 -3.66 1.44 1.10
N LEU A 320 -2.89 2.40 1.59
CA LEU A 320 -2.32 2.39 2.93
C LEU A 320 -3.17 3.31 3.82
N LEU A 321 -3.98 2.75 4.70
CA LEU A 321 -4.88 3.51 5.56
C LEU A 321 -4.35 3.53 6.99
N ASP A 322 -4.04 4.71 7.50
CA ASP A 322 -3.64 4.91 8.88
C ASP A 322 -4.79 4.69 9.87
N VAL A 323 -4.53 3.95 10.94
CA VAL A 323 -5.45 3.63 12.03
C VAL A 323 -4.73 3.83 13.36
N PRO A 324 -4.83 5.03 13.98
CA PRO A 324 -4.00 5.36 15.13
C PRO A 324 -4.60 4.83 16.44
N PRO A 325 -3.83 4.12 17.27
CA PRO A 325 -4.24 3.76 18.61
C PRO A 325 -4.42 5.01 19.49
N ASP A 326 -5.39 4.95 20.41
CA ASP A 326 -5.67 6.02 21.35
C ASP A 326 -4.68 6.06 22.52
N THR A 327 -4.91 6.98 23.47
CA THR A 327 -4.06 7.13 24.68
C THR A 327 -4.06 5.93 25.62
N THR A 328 -4.99 4.97 25.49
CA THR A 328 -4.90 3.70 26.21
C THR A 328 -3.92 2.74 25.55
N GLY A 329 -3.56 2.97 24.29
CA GLY A 329 -2.75 2.10 23.45
C GLY A 329 -3.56 1.07 22.66
N GLN A 330 -4.83 1.35 22.36
CA GLN A 330 -5.73 0.44 21.62
C GLN A 330 -6.38 1.18 20.44
N ILE A 331 -6.73 0.46 19.38
CA ILE A 331 -7.58 1.03 18.32
C ILE A 331 -8.95 1.32 18.93
N SER A 332 -9.44 2.55 18.77
CA SER A 332 -10.69 2.98 19.40
C SER A 332 -11.90 2.21 18.85
N GLY A 333 -12.95 2.07 19.67
CA GLY A 333 -14.18 1.37 19.27
C GLY A 333 -14.85 1.99 18.03
N ASP A 334 -14.90 3.32 17.97
CA ASP A 334 -15.48 4.06 16.84
C ASP A 334 -14.71 3.78 15.53
N ASP A 335 -13.37 3.69 15.60
CA ASP A 335 -12.53 3.38 14.43
C ASP A 335 -12.76 1.93 13.96
N ALA A 336 -12.78 0.98 14.90
CA ALA A 336 -13.05 -0.42 14.61
C ALA A 336 -14.45 -0.61 13.98
N ASP A 337 -15.47 0.07 14.50
CA ASP A 337 -16.85 -0.01 14.01
C ASP A 337 -16.98 0.52 12.58
N VAL A 338 -16.35 1.66 12.27
CA VAL A 338 -16.33 2.21 10.90
C VAL A 338 -15.61 1.28 9.93
N LEU A 339 -14.45 0.73 10.33
CA LEU A 339 -13.69 -0.18 9.48
C LEU A 339 -14.47 -1.47 9.21
N MET A 340 -15.21 -1.99 10.19
CA MET A 340 -16.12 -3.13 9.98
C MET A 340 -17.29 -2.80 9.04
N GLN A 341 -17.86 -1.60 9.14
CA GLN A 341 -18.87 -1.14 8.17
C GLN A 341 -18.29 -1.03 6.76
N PHE A 342 -17.07 -0.50 6.64
CA PHE A 342 -16.35 -0.41 5.36
C PHE A 342 -16.10 -1.81 4.78
N LYS A 343 -15.58 -2.76 5.57
CA LYS A 343 -15.45 -4.16 5.16
C LYS A 343 -16.78 -4.72 4.66
N GLY A 344 -17.87 -4.52 5.42
CA GLY A 344 -19.20 -4.99 5.02
C GLY A 344 -19.63 -4.45 3.64
N ARG A 345 -19.34 -3.17 3.36
CA ARG A 345 -19.63 -2.55 2.05
C ARG A 345 -18.72 -3.07 0.95
N ARG A 346 -17.42 -3.16 1.19
CA ARG A 346 -16.42 -3.68 0.25
C ARG A 346 -16.72 -5.13 -0.12
N ASP A 347 -16.95 -5.98 0.87
CA ASP A 347 -17.23 -7.41 0.65
C ASP A 347 -18.58 -7.59 -0.05
N ALA A 348 -19.61 -6.83 0.33
CA ALA A 348 -20.89 -6.83 -0.38
C ALA A 348 -20.78 -6.29 -1.82
N PHE A 349 -19.81 -5.42 -2.10
CA PHE A 349 -19.53 -4.91 -3.44
C PHE A 349 -18.82 -5.97 -4.29
N LEU A 350 -17.74 -6.58 -3.77
CA LEU A 350 -16.88 -7.52 -4.51
C LEU A 350 -17.53 -8.91 -4.68
N ASN A 351 -18.30 -9.40 -3.71
CA ASN A 351 -18.93 -10.73 -3.74
C ASN A 351 -20.20 -10.79 -4.62
N ARG A 352 -20.24 -9.99 -5.70
CA ARG A 352 -21.33 -9.93 -6.68
C ARG A 352 -20.91 -10.43 -8.05
N GLY A 353 -19.77 -11.12 -8.15
CA GLY A 353 -19.29 -11.70 -9.40
C GLY A 353 -20.37 -12.57 -10.05
N LEU A 354 -20.65 -12.27 -11.32
CA LEU A 354 -21.59 -13.05 -12.15
C LEU A 354 -20.88 -14.11 -12.98
N LEU A 355 -19.57 -13.96 -13.15
CA LEU A 355 -18.79 -14.82 -14.03
C LEU A 355 -18.15 -15.94 -13.25
N GLY A 356 -18.13 -17.12 -13.84
CA GLY A 356 -17.45 -18.29 -13.30
C GLY A 356 -17.00 -19.22 -14.42
N SER A 357 -16.16 -20.19 -14.06
CA SER A 357 -15.66 -21.20 -14.99
C SER A 357 -16.84 -21.90 -15.69
N GLY A 358 -16.82 -21.93 -17.03
CA GLY A 358 -17.80 -22.64 -17.85
C GLY A 358 -18.75 -21.75 -18.66
N LEU A 359 -18.72 -20.43 -18.46
CA LEU A 359 -19.37 -19.49 -19.40
C LEU A 359 -18.71 -19.57 -20.78
N ALA A 360 -19.52 -19.43 -21.83
CA ALA A 360 -19.02 -19.45 -23.19
C ALA A 360 -18.25 -18.16 -23.47
N THR A 361 -17.04 -18.32 -24.00
CA THR A 361 -16.15 -17.19 -24.31
C THR A 361 -15.76 -17.20 -25.78
N ASN A 362 -15.50 -16.00 -26.31
CA ASN A 362 -15.01 -15.81 -27.67
C ASN A 362 -13.99 -14.66 -27.69
N ALA A 363 -13.14 -14.59 -28.71
CA ALA A 363 -12.18 -13.51 -28.87
C ALA A 363 -11.89 -13.21 -30.33
N SER A 364 -11.36 -12.01 -30.60
CA SER A 364 -10.88 -11.61 -31.93
C SER A 364 -9.69 -12.42 -32.41
N GLY A 365 -8.94 -13.01 -31.47
CA GLY A 365 -7.75 -13.79 -31.73
C GLY A 365 -7.30 -14.52 -30.46
N VAL A 366 -6.44 -15.50 -30.65
CA VAL A 366 -5.80 -16.29 -29.60
C VAL A 366 -4.41 -16.61 -30.08
N ARG A 367 -3.41 -16.37 -29.23
CA ARG A 367 -1.99 -16.64 -29.53
C ARG A 367 -1.80 -18.04 -30.13
N GLY A 368 -1.40 -18.07 -31.40
CA GLY A 368 -1.26 -19.21 -32.30
C GLY A 368 -2.39 -20.22 -32.27
N GLY A 369 -3.62 -19.74 -32.03
CA GLY A 369 -4.83 -20.56 -31.95
C GLY A 369 -4.85 -21.53 -30.77
N ASN A 370 -3.96 -21.38 -29.78
CA ASN A 370 -3.86 -22.30 -28.65
C ASN A 370 -4.84 -21.91 -27.54
N LEU A 371 -6.09 -22.36 -27.69
CA LEU A 371 -7.15 -22.14 -26.71
C LEU A 371 -6.86 -22.73 -25.32
N THR A 372 -5.97 -23.72 -25.22
CA THR A 372 -5.63 -24.38 -23.94
C THR A 372 -4.67 -23.56 -23.09
N LEU A 373 -3.81 -22.73 -23.71
CA LEU A 373 -2.83 -21.92 -22.99
C LEU A 373 -3.18 -20.43 -22.95
N TYR A 374 -3.83 -19.91 -24.00
CA TYR A 374 -4.02 -18.48 -24.18
C TYR A 374 -5.48 -18.12 -24.55
N GLY A 375 -6.40 -19.05 -24.36
CA GLY A 375 -7.81 -18.87 -24.69
C GLY A 375 -8.52 -17.83 -23.81
N PRO A 376 -9.62 -17.25 -24.29
CA PRO A 376 -10.38 -16.24 -23.53
C PRO A 376 -11.03 -16.80 -22.26
N ALA A 377 -11.16 -18.12 -22.10
CA ALA A 377 -11.70 -18.72 -20.89
C ALA A 377 -10.81 -18.51 -19.65
N HIS A 378 -9.52 -18.24 -19.82
CA HIS A 378 -8.60 -18.01 -18.70
C HIS A 378 -8.93 -16.77 -17.88
N VAL A 379 -9.61 -15.78 -18.46
CA VAL A 379 -10.01 -14.58 -17.70
C VAL A 379 -11.10 -14.85 -16.66
N LEU A 380 -11.64 -16.08 -16.61
CA LEU A 380 -12.74 -16.53 -15.76
C LEU A 380 -12.35 -17.66 -14.80
N ASP A 381 -11.10 -18.14 -14.84
CA ASP A 381 -10.69 -19.35 -14.10
C ASP A 381 -10.18 -19.07 -12.68
N GLY A 382 -10.04 -17.79 -12.31
CA GLY A 382 -9.58 -17.36 -10.99
C GLY A 382 -8.10 -17.62 -10.73
N ASN A 383 -7.31 -17.96 -11.75
CA ASN A 383 -5.89 -18.23 -11.63
C ASN A 383 -5.09 -17.03 -12.20
N SER A 384 -4.27 -16.41 -11.35
CA SER A 384 -3.47 -15.24 -11.72
C SER A 384 -2.38 -15.53 -12.76
N ASP A 385 -2.00 -16.80 -12.92
CA ASP A 385 -0.91 -17.27 -13.79
C ASP A 385 -1.37 -17.69 -15.19
N THR A 386 -2.68 -17.83 -15.40
CA THR A 386 -3.28 -18.07 -16.72
C THR A 386 -3.83 -16.77 -17.28
N TYR A 387 -3.90 -16.66 -18.60
CA TYR A 387 -4.32 -15.42 -19.24
C TYR A 387 -4.76 -15.62 -20.69
N TRP A 388 -5.61 -14.72 -21.17
CA TRP A 388 -5.84 -14.52 -22.59
C TRP A 388 -4.74 -13.65 -23.19
N ALA A 389 -4.24 -14.05 -24.37
CA ALA A 389 -3.25 -13.28 -25.12
C ALA A 389 -3.45 -13.42 -26.63
N LEU A 390 -3.02 -12.40 -27.38
CA LEU A 390 -3.00 -12.39 -28.84
C LEU A 390 -1.62 -12.78 -29.39
N ASP A 391 -1.52 -12.92 -30.72
CA ASP A 391 -0.23 -13.13 -31.37
C ASP A 391 0.67 -11.89 -31.28
N ASP A 392 1.97 -12.09 -31.50
CA ASP A 392 2.93 -11.00 -31.50
C ASP A 392 2.63 -10.05 -32.67
N GLY A 393 2.42 -8.77 -32.37
CA GLY A 393 2.04 -7.73 -33.34
C GLY A 393 0.57 -7.29 -33.24
N ASP A 394 -0.30 -8.12 -32.66
CA ASP A 394 -1.69 -7.75 -32.41
C ASP A 394 -1.81 -6.95 -31.11
N THR A 395 -1.78 -5.62 -31.24
CA THR A 395 -1.83 -4.69 -30.09
C THR A 395 -3.23 -4.22 -29.73
N THR A 396 -4.24 -4.66 -30.48
CA THR A 396 -5.66 -4.40 -30.20
C THR A 396 -6.47 -5.65 -30.48
N GLY A 397 -7.60 -5.79 -29.79
CA GLY A 397 -8.45 -6.97 -29.92
C GLY A 397 -9.55 -6.96 -28.87
N TRP A 398 -10.32 -8.03 -28.82
CA TRP A 398 -11.42 -8.16 -27.87
C TRP A 398 -11.62 -9.59 -27.40
N LEU A 399 -12.15 -9.71 -26.18
CA LEU A 399 -12.70 -10.94 -25.64
C LEU A 399 -14.14 -10.68 -25.21
N GLU A 400 -15.00 -11.67 -25.37
CA GLU A 400 -16.43 -11.65 -25.10
C GLU A 400 -16.79 -12.82 -24.18
N VAL A 401 -17.74 -12.56 -23.28
CA VAL A 401 -18.34 -13.56 -22.40
C VAL A 401 -19.85 -13.55 -22.62
N ASP A 402 -20.41 -14.72 -22.95
CA ASP A 402 -21.85 -14.96 -22.93
C ASP A 402 -22.24 -15.33 -21.50
N LEU A 403 -23.16 -14.57 -20.92
CA LEU A 403 -23.60 -14.73 -19.53
C LEU A 403 -24.59 -15.90 -19.37
N GLY A 404 -25.00 -16.56 -20.47
CA GLY A 404 -25.94 -17.68 -20.44
C GLY A 404 -27.40 -17.28 -20.22
N GLY A 405 -27.68 -15.98 -20.12
CA GLY A 405 -28.99 -15.41 -19.82
C GLY A 405 -28.91 -13.89 -19.67
N LEU A 406 -30.05 -13.23 -19.40
CA LEU A 406 -30.05 -11.81 -19.06
C LEU A 406 -29.65 -11.62 -17.60
N HIS A 407 -28.67 -10.75 -17.36
CA HIS A 407 -28.22 -10.35 -16.03
C HIS A 407 -28.15 -8.83 -15.94
N THR A 408 -28.40 -8.29 -14.75
CA THR A 408 -28.16 -6.87 -14.46
C THR A 408 -26.74 -6.68 -13.93
N VAL A 409 -25.92 -5.92 -14.64
CA VAL A 409 -24.52 -5.62 -14.33
C VAL A 409 -24.39 -4.15 -13.93
N ASP A 410 -23.60 -3.83 -12.89
CA ASP A 410 -23.35 -2.43 -12.49
C ASP A 410 -21.88 -2.06 -12.25
N ALA A 411 -20.96 -3.01 -12.36
CA ALA A 411 -19.53 -2.74 -12.34
C ALA A 411 -18.73 -3.85 -13.04
N PHE A 412 -17.48 -3.55 -13.37
CA PHE A 412 -16.52 -4.50 -13.94
C PHE A 412 -15.22 -4.50 -13.14
N VAL A 413 -14.56 -5.66 -13.06
CA VAL A 413 -13.21 -5.80 -12.52
C VAL A 413 -12.32 -6.39 -13.60
N THR A 414 -11.20 -5.75 -13.92
CA THR A 414 -10.28 -6.21 -14.98
C THR A 414 -8.84 -6.17 -14.50
N GLN A 415 -8.05 -7.18 -14.85
CA GLN A 415 -6.65 -7.29 -14.46
C GLN A 415 -5.77 -7.64 -15.68
N GLU A 416 -4.66 -6.90 -15.83
CA GLU A 416 -3.56 -7.34 -16.68
C GLU A 416 -2.69 -8.36 -15.93
N HIS A 417 -2.09 -9.29 -16.68
CA HIS A 417 -1.03 -10.15 -16.13
C HIS A 417 0.29 -9.35 -16.02
N ILE A 418 0.38 -8.46 -15.04
CA ILE A 418 1.47 -7.49 -14.90
C ILE A 418 2.84 -8.11 -14.65
N ALA A 419 2.94 -9.41 -14.35
CA ALA A 419 4.21 -10.12 -14.30
C ALA A 419 4.98 -10.04 -15.64
N LEU A 420 4.27 -9.80 -16.75
CA LEU A 420 4.85 -9.55 -18.08
C LEU A 420 4.82 -8.07 -18.47
N GLY A 421 4.65 -7.15 -17.52
CA GLY A 421 4.63 -5.69 -17.72
C GLY A 421 3.22 -5.13 -17.95
N GLN A 422 3.06 -3.84 -17.76
CA GLN A 422 1.82 -3.09 -18.02
C GLN A 422 1.80 -2.63 -19.48
N ARG A 423 0.75 -2.93 -20.23
CA ARG A 423 0.73 -2.82 -21.70
C ARG A 423 -0.40 -1.95 -22.23
N ILE A 424 -1.55 -1.99 -21.58
CA ILE A 424 -2.78 -1.40 -22.08
C ILE A 424 -2.84 0.08 -21.71
N GLY A 425 -3.05 0.93 -22.73
CA GLY A 425 -3.26 2.37 -22.58
C GLY A 425 -4.58 2.88 -23.12
N GLY A 426 -5.42 1.98 -23.62
CA GLY A 426 -6.80 2.24 -23.95
C GLY A 426 -7.61 0.95 -23.90
N TYR A 427 -8.76 0.99 -23.24
CA TYR A 427 -9.72 -0.10 -23.26
C TYR A 427 -11.16 0.43 -23.30
N ALA A 428 -12.08 -0.44 -23.70
CA ALA A 428 -13.50 -0.20 -23.61
C ALA A 428 -14.21 -1.47 -23.17
N ILE A 429 -15.29 -1.33 -22.40
CA ILE A 429 -16.16 -2.43 -22.03
C ILE A 429 -17.53 -2.18 -22.67
N ASP A 430 -17.97 -3.11 -23.50
CA ASP A 430 -19.28 -3.07 -24.14
C ASP A 430 -20.21 -4.13 -23.54
N ALA A 431 -21.51 -3.89 -23.66
CA ALA A 431 -22.54 -4.87 -23.35
C ALA A 431 -23.62 -4.87 -24.44
N VAL A 432 -24.31 -5.99 -24.64
CA VAL A 432 -25.48 -6.04 -25.52
C VAL A 432 -26.66 -5.36 -24.83
N VAL A 433 -27.13 -4.24 -25.41
CA VAL A 433 -28.28 -3.46 -24.96
C VAL A 433 -29.20 -3.23 -26.15
N ASP A 434 -30.48 -3.59 -26.03
CA ASP A 434 -31.46 -3.57 -27.11
C ASP A 434 -30.99 -4.35 -28.37
N GLY A 435 -30.32 -5.49 -28.16
CA GLY A 435 -29.85 -6.37 -29.22
C GLY A 435 -28.56 -5.95 -29.93
N ALA A 436 -27.91 -4.86 -29.51
CA ALA A 436 -26.64 -4.41 -30.09
C ALA A 436 -25.59 -4.11 -29.01
N PHE A 437 -24.30 -4.31 -29.33
CA PHE A 437 -23.23 -3.88 -28.44
C PHE A 437 -23.21 -2.35 -28.29
N ARG A 438 -23.19 -1.89 -27.04
CA ARG A 438 -23.01 -0.49 -26.66
C ARG A 438 -21.86 -0.37 -25.68
N THR A 439 -21.02 0.64 -25.87
CA THR A 439 -19.92 0.94 -24.96
C THR A 439 -20.47 1.50 -23.65
N LEU A 440 -20.12 0.85 -22.54
CA LEU A 440 -20.48 1.24 -21.18
C LEU A 440 -19.32 1.96 -20.49
N VAL A 441 -18.09 1.52 -20.75
CA VAL A 441 -16.86 2.05 -20.16
C VAL A 441 -15.86 2.36 -21.28
N ALA A 442 -15.15 3.48 -21.15
CA ALA A 442 -13.94 3.77 -21.90
C ALA A 442 -12.87 4.25 -20.91
N GLY A 443 -11.69 3.66 -20.95
CA GLY A 443 -10.60 3.95 -20.04
C GLY A 443 -9.23 3.91 -20.72
N THR A 444 -8.20 4.27 -19.97
CA THR A 444 -6.81 4.35 -20.43
C THR A 444 -5.99 3.17 -19.92
N SER A 445 -5.45 3.25 -18.70
CA SER A 445 -4.62 2.23 -18.07
C SER A 445 -5.46 1.21 -17.28
N LEU A 446 -5.07 -0.06 -17.34
CA LEU A 446 -5.62 -1.13 -16.48
C LEU A 446 -4.69 -1.44 -15.30
N GLY A 447 -3.52 -2.02 -15.56
CA GLY A 447 -2.57 -2.42 -14.51
C GLY A 447 -2.99 -3.71 -13.77
N TYR A 448 -2.56 -3.82 -12.52
CA TYR A 448 -2.84 -4.95 -11.64
C TYR A 448 -4.34 -5.19 -11.41
N LYS A 449 -5.10 -4.13 -11.09
CA LYS A 449 -6.55 -4.20 -10.89
C LYS A 449 -7.25 -2.91 -11.26
N ARG A 450 -8.30 -3.01 -12.06
CA ARG A 450 -9.21 -1.92 -12.41
C ARG A 450 -10.62 -2.26 -11.99
N ILE A 451 -11.29 -1.33 -11.31
CA ILE A 451 -12.72 -1.41 -10.98
C ILE A 451 -13.45 -0.26 -11.67
N ASP A 452 -14.31 -0.58 -12.63
CA ASP A 452 -15.12 0.40 -13.36
C ASP A 452 -16.59 0.31 -12.93
N ASN A 453 -17.04 1.28 -12.14
CA ASN A 453 -18.43 1.40 -11.72
C ASN A 453 -19.29 2.07 -12.79
N LEU A 454 -20.45 1.48 -13.07
CA LEU A 454 -21.43 2.09 -13.95
C LEU A 454 -22.30 3.08 -13.18
N SER A 455 -22.56 4.23 -13.81
CA SER A 455 -23.49 5.24 -13.27
C SER A 455 -24.92 4.72 -13.17
N ARG A 456 -25.29 3.73 -14.00
CA ARG A 456 -26.56 3.01 -13.96
C ARG A 456 -26.34 1.52 -14.27
N PRO A 457 -27.01 0.61 -13.56
CA PRO A 457 -27.02 -0.80 -13.94
C PRO A 457 -27.57 -1.01 -15.34
N VAL A 458 -27.07 -2.02 -16.04
CA VAL A 458 -27.47 -2.40 -17.39
C VAL A 458 -27.87 -3.87 -17.41
N GLU A 459 -29.04 -4.17 -17.99
CA GLU A 459 -29.42 -5.55 -18.28
C GLU A 459 -28.76 -6.00 -19.59
N THR A 460 -28.05 -7.12 -19.56
CA THR A 460 -27.34 -7.64 -20.72
C THR A 460 -27.19 -9.16 -20.67
N SER A 461 -27.00 -9.77 -21.84
CA SER A 461 -26.68 -11.19 -21.96
C SER A 461 -25.23 -11.45 -22.36
N ARG A 462 -24.51 -10.43 -22.84
CA ARG A 462 -23.11 -10.56 -23.24
C ARG A 462 -22.35 -9.29 -22.96
N ILE A 463 -21.11 -9.47 -22.55
CA ILE A 463 -20.16 -8.40 -22.26
C ILE A 463 -18.89 -8.61 -23.07
N ARG A 464 -18.20 -7.52 -23.41
CA ARG A 464 -16.99 -7.56 -24.22
C ARG A 464 -15.97 -6.56 -23.69
N LEU A 465 -14.79 -7.05 -23.34
CA LEU A 465 -13.62 -6.20 -23.13
C LEU A 465 -12.91 -6.01 -24.48
N ARG A 466 -12.70 -4.75 -24.87
CA ARG A 466 -11.92 -4.37 -26.04
C ARG A 466 -10.66 -3.63 -25.62
N VAL A 467 -9.51 -4.10 -26.07
CA VAL A 467 -8.26 -3.36 -26.00
C VAL A 467 -8.22 -2.43 -27.20
N THR A 468 -8.31 -1.12 -26.94
CA THR A 468 -8.34 -0.08 -27.98
C THR A 468 -6.96 0.52 -28.24
N GLN A 469 -6.04 0.39 -27.28
CA GLN A 469 -4.64 0.75 -27.45
C GLN A 469 -3.75 -0.05 -26.49
N ALA A 470 -2.70 -0.68 -27.01
CA ALA A 470 -1.61 -1.24 -26.23
C ALA A 470 -0.28 -1.05 -26.98
N ASP A 471 0.82 -1.06 -26.24
CA ASP A 471 2.16 -0.92 -26.83
C ASP A 471 2.82 -2.28 -27.12
N ALA A 472 2.20 -3.36 -26.65
CA ALA A 472 2.54 -4.75 -26.91
C ALA A 472 1.26 -5.60 -26.91
N THR A 473 1.37 -6.87 -27.30
CA THR A 473 0.21 -7.80 -27.27
C THR A 473 -0.43 -7.81 -25.88
N PRO A 474 -1.75 -7.56 -25.75
CA PRO A 474 -2.41 -7.49 -24.46
C PRO A 474 -2.42 -8.86 -23.77
N VAL A 475 -2.33 -8.83 -22.44
CA VAL A 475 -2.34 -10.04 -21.61
C VAL A 475 -3.28 -9.80 -20.43
N ILE A 476 -4.44 -10.45 -20.45
CA ILE A 476 -5.50 -10.29 -19.46
C ILE A 476 -5.65 -11.59 -18.68
N ASN A 477 -5.54 -11.55 -17.36
CA ASN A 477 -5.73 -12.73 -16.49
C ASN A 477 -7.09 -12.72 -15.77
N SER A 478 -7.77 -11.58 -15.68
CA SER A 478 -9.12 -11.54 -15.12
C SER A 478 -9.99 -10.49 -15.80
N PHE A 479 -11.25 -10.86 -16.07
CA PHE A 479 -12.32 -9.97 -16.48
C PHE A 479 -13.62 -10.43 -15.85
N GLU A 480 -14.14 -9.66 -14.89
CA GLU A 480 -15.35 -9.94 -14.14
C GLU A 480 -16.43 -8.87 -14.37
N ALA A 481 -17.68 -9.29 -14.27
CA ALA A 481 -18.83 -8.41 -14.18
C ALA A 481 -19.53 -8.61 -12.83
N LEU A 482 -19.84 -7.51 -12.16
CA LEU A 482 -20.52 -7.50 -10.87
C LEU A 482 -22.01 -7.22 -11.08
N GLY A 483 -22.86 -8.06 -10.48
CA GLY A 483 -24.30 -7.92 -10.52
C GLY A 483 -24.80 -6.71 -9.72
N ALA A 484 -26.05 -6.27 -9.94
CA ALA A 484 -26.59 -5.06 -9.31
C ALA A 484 -26.41 -4.97 -7.78
N ARG A 485 -26.13 -3.76 -7.28
CA ARG A 485 -26.13 -3.47 -5.83
C ARG A 485 -27.50 -3.84 -5.25
N LYS A 486 -27.52 -4.60 -4.16
CA LYS A 486 -28.73 -4.69 -3.34
C LYS A 486 -28.98 -3.30 -2.77
N THR A 487 -30.07 -2.64 -3.19
CA THR A 487 -30.53 -1.43 -2.51
C THR A 487 -30.94 -1.85 -1.10
N TRP A 488 -30.07 -1.60 -0.12
CA TRP A 488 -30.46 -1.70 1.28
C TRP A 488 -31.50 -0.60 1.51
N SER A 489 -32.76 -0.99 1.72
CA SER A 489 -33.76 -0.09 2.24
C SER A 489 -33.23 0.43 3.58
N THR A 490 -33.04 1.76 3.64
CA THR A 490 -32.65 2.54 4.81
C THR A 490 -33.38 2.14 6.08
#